data_AF-A0A087T741-F1
#
_entry.id   AF-A0A087T741-F1
#
_cell.length_a   1.000
_cell.length_b   1.000
_cell.length_c   1.000
_cell.angle_alpha   90.00
_cell.angle_beta   90.00
_cell.angle_gamma   90.00
#
_symmetry.space_group_name_H-M   'P 1'
#
loop_
_entity.id
_entity.type
_entity.pdbx_description
1 polymer ?
#
loop_
_entity_poly.entity_id
_entity_poly.type
_entity_poly.pdbx_seq_one_letter_code
_entity_poly.pdbx_strand_id
1 'polypeptide(L)'
;MVRAQLRRAFNIWSEVSALTFTEVRGSTADIFVSFLKGQHGDGYPFDGEGSVLAHAFFPGEGIGGDAHFDAEEKWLPSQPETEDDDGVNLFAVAAHEIGHSLGLSHSSIPGSLMFPYYQVIGEHFSLPRDDAEGIRHLYGVKDPRNQPTMPTMSTIKTTAMTTSQSTAAGETEVIPWKTTLKPRMIPIHPTTSVPHVPDICNSSIDAISVIRREVFVFKGKHFWRLDTNRTLRAGYPVSINRFWYDLPSDIKRIDALYERPTDTKIVFFSGKQYWLFSANRVEPGYPRPLTDLGLPYDLEKIDAAMVWGHNGKTYLFSGKEYWKLDEEDGNVELDYPRKMSAWRGVPFNIDAAFQWIDGNTYFFKGKRFWKFIDAKMRVDKAVSETGGFWFKCPGKTMEKTAPVTEKSPKFEKELENCAQ
;
A
#
# COMPACT_ATOMS: atom_id res chain seq x y z
N MET A 1 -6.96 -30.54 -13.29
CA MET A 1 -5.61 -29.98 -13.09
C MET A 1 -5.63 -28.87 -12.04
N VAL A 2 -6.19 -27.69 -12.34
CA VAL A 2 -6.24 -26.51 -11.46
C VAL A 2 -6.76 -26.82 -10.05
N ARG A 3 -7.95 -27.40 -9.92
CA ARG A 3 -8.53 -27.75 -8.60
C ARG A 3 -7.63 -28.67 -7.75
N ALA A 4 -6.87 -29.57 -8.37
CA ALA A 4 -5.97 -30.45 -7.64
C ALA A 4 -4.78 -29.68 -7.04
N GLN A 5 -4.21 -28.74 -7.80
CA GLN A 5 -3.11 -27.91 -7.32
C GLN A 5 -3.57 -26.90 -6.26
N LEU A 6 -4.75 -26.30 -6.42
CA LEU A 6 -5.33 -25.43 -5.39
C LEU A 6 -5.60 -26.20 -4.10
N ARG A 7 -6.19 -27.41 -4.17
CA ARG A 7 -6.38 -28.27 -3.00
C ARG A 7 -5.06 -28.58 -2.30
N ARG A 8 -4.03 -28.90 -3.07
CA ARG A 8 -2.69 -29.15 -2.54
C ARG A 8 -2.12 -27.90 -1.86
N ALA A 9 -2.29 -26.73 -2.46
CA ALA A 9 -1.83 -25.45 -1.92
C ALA A 9 -2.54 -25.05 -0.62
N PHE A 10 -3.85 -25.30 -0.49
CA PHE A 10 -4.55 -25.13 0.80
C PHE A 10 -4.11 -26.17 1.84
N ASN A 11 -3.86 -27.41 1.42
CA ASN A 11 -3.52 -28.50 2.34
C ASN A 11 -2.24 -28.22 3.13
N ILE A 12 -1.19 -27.72 2.48
CA ILE A 12 0.09 -27.45 3.16
C ILE A 12 -0.11 -26.53 4.39
N TRP A 13 -0.95 -25.50 4.27
CA TRP A 13 -1.25 -24.58 5.37
C TRP A 13 -2.09 -25.24 6.48
N SER A 14 -3.02 -26.11 6.12
CA SER A 14 -3.88 -26.85 7.07
C SER A 14 -3.18 -28.00 7.81
N GLU A 15 -2.06 -28.47 7.28
CA GLU A 15 -1.25 -29.53 7.90
C GLU A 15 -0.47 -29.00 9.10
N VAL A 16 -0.01 -27.75 9.03
CA VAL A 16 0.84 -27.15 10.06
C VAL A 16 0.09 -26.22 11.02
N SER A 17 -1.18 -25.91 10.76
CA SER A 17 -2.00 -25.00 11.57
C SER A 17 -3.31 -25.64 12.04
N ALA A 18 -4.07 -24.92 12.87
CA ALA A 18 -5.42 -25.32 13.28
C ALA A 18 -6.49 -25.08 12.18
N LEU A 19 -6.12 -24.49 11.04
CA LEU A 19 -7.05 -24.19 9.96
C LEU A 19 -7.54 -25.45 9.25
N THR A 20 -8.77 -25.37 8.74
CA THR A 20 -9.30 -26.31 7.75
C THR A 20 -9.93 -25.53 6.60
N PHE A 21 -9.88 -26.11 5.41
CA PHE A 21 -10.36 -25.50 4.18
C PHE A 21 -11.43 -26.39 3.56
N THR A 22 -12.56 -25.78 3.17
CA THR A 22 -13.62 -26.48 2.45
C THR A 22 -13.88 -25.77 1.13
N GLU A 23 -13.71 -26.48 0.02
CA GLU A 23 -14.16 -26.01 -1.29
C GLU A 23 -15.69 -26.02 -1.31
N VAL A 24 -16.30 -24.88 -1.68
CA VAL A 24 -17.76 -24.71 -1.70
C VAL A 24 -18.23 -24.32 -3.10
N ARG A 25 -19.48 -24.63 -3.43
CA ARG A 25 -20.13 -24.17 -4.65
C ARG A 25 -21.07 -23.01 -4.31
N GLY A 26 -20.88 -21.84 -4.94
CA GLY A 26 -21.76 -20.67 -4.78
C GLY A 26 -21.02 -19.35 -4.51
N SER A 27 -21.77 -18.27 -4.32
CA SER A 27 -21.27 -16.89 -4.18
C SER A 27 -20.90 -16.47 -2.74
N THR A 28 -20.76 -17.42 -1.82
CA THR A 28 -20.35 -17.12 -0.44
C THR A 28 -19.14 -17.97 -0.09
N ALA A 29 -17.95 -17.39 -0.18
CA ALA A 29 -16.68 -17.96 0.21
C ALA A 29 -15.85 -16.89 0.91
N ASP A 30 -14.87 -17.31 1.72
CA ASP A 30 -13.94 -16.38 2.37
C ASP A 30 -12.76 -16.05 1.44
N ILE A 31 -12.45 -16.95 0.51
CA ILE A 31 -11.39 -16.81 -0.49
C ILE A 31 -11.95 -17.23 -1.84
N PHE A 32 -12.09 -16.28 -2.76
CA PHE A 32 -12.34 -16.58 -4.18
C PHE A 32 -11.02 -16.66 -4.93
N VAL A 33 -10.80 -17.78 -5.62
CA VAL A 33 -9.68 -17.94 -6.56
C VAL A 33 -10.18 -17.71 -7.97
N SER A 34 -9.61 -16.74 -8.68
CA SER A 34 -10.03 -16.36 -10.03
C SER A 34 -8.84 -16.24 -10.99
N PHE A 35 -9.02 -16.69 -12.23
CA PHE A 35 -8.06 -16.45 -13.31
C PHE A 35 -8.61 -15.31 -14.17
N LEU A 36 -7.91 -14.18 -14.24
CA LEU A 36 -8.39 -12.93 -14.82
C LEU A 36 -7.32 -12.36 -15.77
N LYS A 37 -7.70 -11.47 -16.68
CA LYS A 37 -6.79 -10.86 -17.66
C LYS A 37 -6.77 -9.35 -17.52
N GLY A 38 -5.59 -8.75 -17.72
CA GLY A 38 -5.44 -7.29 -17.76
C GLY A 38 -6.20 -6.58 -16.64
N GLN A 39 -6.95 -5.55 -16.99
CA GLN A 39 -7.84 -4.85 -16.05
C GLN A 39 -9.05 -5.71 -15.67
N HIS A 40 -9.14 -6.11 -14.40
CA HIS A 40 -10.15 -7.06 -13.91
C HIS A 40 -10.96 -6.58 -12.69
N GLY A 41 -11.06 -5.25 -12.51
CA GLY A 41 -12.09 -4.63 -11.66
C GLY A 41 -11.73 -4.41 -10.19
N ASP A 42 -10.56 -4.84 -9.74
CA ASP A 42 -10.06 -4.67 -8.36
C ASP A 42 -9.04 -3.51 -8.22
N GLY A 43 -8.62 -2.90 -9.33
CA GLY A 43 -7.68 -1.79 -9.36
C GLY A 43 -6.21 -2.20 -9.56
N TYR A 44 -5.92 -3.48 -9.75
CA TYR A 44 -4.58 -4.01 -10.01
C TYR A 44 -4.58 -4.79 -11.33
N PRO A 45 -4.42 -4.14 -12.49
CA PRO A 45 -4.39 -4.88 -13.76
C PRO A 45 -3.19 -5.80 -13.83
N PHE A 46 -3.38 -6.98 -14.42
CA PHE A 46 -2.27 -7.82 -14.87
C PHE A 46 -1.63 -7.25 -16.15
N ASP A 47 -0.41 -7.67 -16.43
CA ASP A 47 0.44 -7.16 -17.51
C ASP A 47 0.65 -8.14 -18.67
N GLY A 48 0.04 -9.33 -18.63
CA GLY A 48 0.21 -10.36 -19.63
C GLY A 48 1.27 -11.37 -19.19
N GLU A 49 1.93 -12.04 -20.14
CA GLU A 49 2.95 -13.04 -19.82
C GLU A 49 4.13 -12.44 -19.03
N GLY A 50 4.43 -13.05 -17.87
CA GLY A 50 5.54 -12.71 -16.98
C GLY A 50 5.23 -11.61 -15.97
N SER A 51 6.26 -11.19 -15.23
CA SER A 51 6.22 -10.08 -14.26
C SER A 51 5.21 -10.24 -13.10
N VAL A 52 3.90 -10.08 -13.33
CA VAL A 52 2.85 -10.23 -12.31
C VAL A 52 2.06 -11.52 -12.53
N LEU A 53 2.57 -12.60 -11.94
CA LEU A 53 1.95 -13.93 -12.07
C LEU A 53 0.56 -14.02 -11.42
N ALA A 54 0.41 -13.39 -10.25
CA ALA A 54 -0.79 -13.41 -9.43
C ALA A 54 -0.72 -12.33 -8.34
N HIS A 55 -1.85 -12.06 -7.70
CA HIS A 55 -1.92 -11.33 -6.42
C HIS A 55 -3.05 -11.84 -5.54
N ALA A 56 -2.90 -11.66 -4.23
CA ALA A 56 -3.96 -11.95 -3.28
C ALA A 56 -4.15 -10.83 -2.25
N PHE A 57 -5.36 -10.76 -1.72
CA PHE A 57 -5.75 -9.80 -0.69
C PHE A 57 -5.69 -10.45 0.69
N PHE A 58 -5.19 -9.70 1.67
CA PHE A 58 -5.23 -10.12 3.06
C PHE A 58 -6.67 -10.39 3.54
N PRO A 59 -6.87 -11.23 4.58
CA PRO A 59 -8.19 -11.54 5.12
C PRO A 59 -9.01 -10.28 5.42
N GLY A 60 -10.27 -10.23 4.96
CA GLY A 60 -11.11 -9.05 5.14
C GLY A 60 -12.53 -9.23 4.58
N GLU A 61 -13.32 -8.16 4.60
CA GLU A 61 -14.63 -8.12 3.94
C GLU A 61 -14.47 -7.81 2.44
N GLY A 62 -15.49 -8.13 1.64
CA GLY A 62 -15.46 -7.91 0.20
C GLY A 62 -14.50 -8.87 -0.49
N ILE A 63 -13.51 -8.31 -1.22
CA ILE A 63 -12.45 -9.09 -1.89
C ILE A 63 -11.32 -9.54 -0.93
N GLY A 64 -11.43 -9.23 0.37
CA GLY A 64 -10.42 -9.61 1.35
C GLY A 64 -10.32 -11.13 1.49
N GLY A 65 -9.15 -11.69 1.17
CA GLY A 65 -8.93 -13.12 1.07
C GLY A 65 -8.82 -13.61 -0.37
N ASP A 66 -9.36 -12.89 -1.36
CA ASP A 66 -9.38 -13.34 -2.75
C ASP A 66 -7.97 -13.42 -3.35
N ALA A 67 -7.78 -14.37 -4.25
CA ALA A 67 -6.54 -14.58 -4.98
C ALA A 67 -6.83 -14.58 -6.49
N HIS A 68 -6.17 -13.68 -7.21
CA HIS A 68 -6.30 -13.52 -8.64
C HIS A 68 -5.00 -13.99 -9.31
N PHE A 69 -5.14 -14.76 -10.38
CA PHE A 69 -4.05 -15.31 -11.17
C PHE A 69 -4.16 -14.73 -12.57
N ASP A 70 -3.03 -14.34 -13.16
CA ASP A 70 -3.06 -13.86 -14.54
C ASP A 70 -3.37 -15.02 -15.49
N ALA A 71 -4.50 -14.95 -16.17
CA ALA A 71 -4.95 -15.96 -17.12
C ALA A 71 -4.17 -15.91 -18.45
N GLU A 72 -3.26 -14.96 -18.61
CA GLU A 72 -2.35 -14.85 -19.76
C GLU A 72 -1.03 -15.60 -19.52
N GLU A 73 -0.80 -16.11 -18.30
CA GLU A 73 0.35 -16.96 -17.99
C GLU A 73 0.19 -18.40 -18.45
N LYS A 74 1.33 -19.02 -18.77
CA LYS A 74 1.40 -20.45 -19.12
C LYS A 74 1.45 -21.32 -17.85
N TRP A 75 0.29 -21.59 -17.26
CA TRP A 75 0.18 -22.37 -16.02
C TRP A 75 0.47 -23.87 -16.20
N LEU A 76 1.52 -24.36 -15.53
CA LEU A 76 1.86 -25.76 -15.42
C LEU A 76 1.36 -26.37 -14.09
N PRO A 77 0.95 -27.65 -14.09
CA PRO A 77 0.54 -28.33 -12.85
C PRO A 77 1.69 -28.60 -11.87
N SER A 78 2.91 -28.69 -12.39
CA SER A 78 4.13 -29.04 -11.67
C SER A 78 5.31 -28.34 -12.36
N GLN A 79 6.54 -28.56 -11.88
CA GLN A 79 7.72 -27.96 -12.48
C GLN A 79 7.83 -28.27 -13.99
N PRO A 80 8.33 -27.32 -14.80
CA PRO A 80 8.64 -27.58 -16.20
C PRO A 80 9.60 -28.76 -16.34
N GLU A 81 9.35 -29.64 -17.30
CA GLU A 81 10.15 -30.85 -17.53
C GLU A 81 11.52 -30.55 -18.16
N THR A 82 11.67 -29.36 -18.75
CA THR A 82 12.87 -28.88 -19.45
C THR A 82 13.17 -27.44 -19.08
N GLU A 83 14.44 -27.07 -19.02
CA GLU A 83 14.87 -25.67 -18.74
C GLU A 83 14.37 -24.65 -19.78
N ASP A 84 14.01 -25.11 -20.98
CA ASP A 84 13.44 -24.30 -22.07
C ASP A 84 11.92 -24.09 -21.97
N ASP A 85 11.25 -24.68 -20.98
CA ASP A 85 9.81 -24.51 -20.77
C ASP A 85 9.56 -23.32 -19.84
N ASP A 86 9.07 -22.24 -20.44
CA ASP A 86 8.72 -20.95 -19.83
C ASP A 86 7.44 -20.97 -18.98
N GLY A 87 6.89 -22.16 -18.71
CA GLY A 87 5.67 -22.33 -17.94
C GLY A 87 5.84 -22.11 -16.42
N VAL A 88 4.77 -21.62 -15.80
CA VAL A 88 4.73 -21.24 -14.39
C VAL A 88 4.02 -22.31 -13.56
N ASN A 89 4.71 -22.86 -12.55
CA ASN A 89 4.12 -23.84 -11.63
C ASN A 89 2.97 -23.22 -10.81
N LEU A 90 1.73 -23.59 -11.16
CA LEU A 90 0.52 -23.12 -10.50
C LEU A 90 0.47 -23.47 -9.01
N PHE A 91 0.99 -24.63 -8.61
CA PHE A 91 1.01 -24.99 -7.18
C PHE A 91 1.90 -24.03 -6.38
N ALA A 92 3.04 -23.63 -6.93
CA ALA A 92 3.97 -22.73 -6.25
C ALA A 92 3.36 -21.34 -6.03
N VAL A 93 2.81 -20.76 -7.09
CA VAL A 93 2.17 -19.44 -7.02
C VAL A 93 0.93 -19.51 -6.14
N ALA A 94 0.08 -20.54 -6.29
CA ALA A 94 -1.12 -20.66 -5.46
C ALA A 94 -0.79 -20.85 -3.97
N ALA A 95 0.22 -21.65 -3.65
CA ALA A 95 0.67 -21.86 -2.28
C ALA A 95 1.11 -20.54 -1.64
N HIS A 96 1.83 -19.70 -2.39
CA HIS A 96 2.25 -18.37 -1.99
C HIS A 96 1.06 -17.41 -1.80
N GLU A 97 0.19 -17.27 -2.82
CA GLU A 97 -0.95 -16.36 -2.77
C GLU A 97 -1.93 -16.71 -1.64
N ILE A 98 -2.16 -18.00 -1.40
CA ILE A 98 -2.99 -18.44 -0.26
C ILE A 98 -2.35 -18.01 1.06
N GLY A 99 -1.03 -17.97 1.18
CA GLY A 99 -0.37 -17.40 2.36
C GLY A 99 -0.79 -15.96 2.63
N HIS A 100 -0.86 -15.13 1.58
CA HIS A 100 -1.41 -13.76 1.66
C HIS A 100 -2.89 -13.77 2.03
N SER A 101 -3.70 -14.63 1.42
CA SER A 101 -5.11 -14.81 1.78
C SER A 101 -5.32 -15.21 3.25
N LEU A 102 -4.30 -15.81 3.88
CA LEU A 102 -4.27 -16.19 5.31
C LEU A 102 -3.57 -15.14 6.19
N GLY A 103 -3.17 -13.99 5.65
CA GLY A 103 -2.60 -12.91 6.45
C GLY A 103 -1.08 -12.96 6.62
N LEU A 104 -0.39 -13.91 5.99
CA LEU A 104 1.07 -13.93 5.95
C LEU A 104 1.56 -12.92 4.93
N SER A 105 2.52 -12.09 5.32
CA SER A 105 3.19 -11.19 4.37
C SER A 105 4.42 -11.86 3.78
N HIS A 106 5.04 -11.23 2.78
CA HIS A 106 6.30 -11.73 2.24
C HIS A 106 7.38 -11.91 3.32
N SER A 107 8.14 -12.98 3.21
CA SER A 107 9.34 -13.22 4.00
C SER A 107 10.58 -12.63 3.32
N SER A 108 11.55 -12.23 4.12
CA SER A 108 12.88 -11.83 3.65
C SER A 108 13.89 -12.99 3.65
N ILE A 109 13.48 -14.18 4.10
CA ILE A 109 14.34 -15.36 4.22
C ILE A 109 14.39 -16.09 2.86
N PRO A 110 15.56 -16.22 2.22
CA PRO A 110 15.71 -17.03 1.01
C PRO A 110 15.30 -18.47 1.28
N GLY A 111 14.43 -19.03 0.44
CA GLY A 111 13.87 -20.38 0.61
C GLY A 111 12.55 -20.44 1.40
N SER A 112 12.02 -19.32 1.91
CA SER A 112 10.63 -19.24 2.38
C SER A 112 9.66 -19.33 1.20
N LEU A 113 8.52 -20.00 1.38
CA LEU A 113 7.44 -19.99 0.39
C LEU A 113 6.92 -18.57 0.16
N MET A 114 6.81 -17.78 1.23
CA MET A 114 6.40 -16.38 1.18
C MET A 114 7.51 -15.44 0.71
N PHE A 115 8.66 -15.93 0.27
CA PHE A 115 9.69 -15.08 -0.34
C PHE A 115 9.15 -14.49 -1.67
N PRO A 116 9.39 -13.20 -1.97
CA PRO A 116 8.67 -12.43 -3.00
C PRO A 116 8.99 -12.80 -4.46
N TYR A 117 9.96 -13.67 -4.70
CA TYR A 117 10.35 -14.08 -6.05
C TYR A 117 9.88 -15.51 -6.30
N TYR A 118 9.47 -15.78 -7.54
CA TYR A 118 9.07 -17.11 -7.96
C TYR A 118 10.20 -18.11 -7.70
N GLN A 119 9.87 -19.19 -7.00
CA GLN A 119 10.81 -20.23 -6.64
C GLN A 119 10.37 -21.58 -7.20
N VAL A 120 11.35 -22.30 -7.73
CA VAL A 120 11.22 -23.69 -8.13
C VAL A 120 11.07 -24.54 -6.86
N ILE A 121 9.84 -24.98 -6.56
CA ILE A 121 9.56 -25.91 -5.48
C ILE A 121 9.48 -27.36 -5.99
N GLY A 122 10.12 -28.29 -5.28
CA GLY A 122 10.17 -29.70 -5.65
C GLY A 122 8.82 -30.42 -5.51
N GLU A 123 8.70 -31.60 -6.13
CA GLU A 123 7.46 -32.40 -6.09
C GLU A 123 7.01 -32.79 -4.68
N HIS A 124 7.95 -32.96 -3.74
CA HIS A 124 7.67 -33.25 -2.33
C HIS A 124 7.89 -32.03 -1.44
N PHE A 125 7.23 -30.92 -1.79
CA PHE A 125 7.33 -29.67 -1.04
C PHE A 125 6.71 -29.77 0.37
N SER A 126 7.47 -29.35 1.38
CA SER A 126 7.00 -29.10 2.75
C SER A 126 7.23 -27.64 3.10
N LEU A 127 6.29 -27.03 3.82
CA LEU A 127 6.42 -25.63 4.25
C LEU A 127 7.75 -25.41 5.00
N PRO A 128 8.56 -24.44 4.57
CA PRO A 128 9.73 -24.01 5.31
C PRO A 128 9.35 -23.57 6.73
N ARG A 129 10.33 -23.67 7.64
CA ARG A 129 10.12 -23.38 9.06
C ARG A 129 9.55 -21.97 9.30
N ASP A 130 10.04 -20.99 8.56
CA ASP A 130 9.62 -19.60 8.64
C ASP A 130 8.11 -19.45 8.36
N ASP A 131 7.64 -20.04 7.27
CA ASP A 131 6.23 -20.01 6.87
C ASP A 131 5.35 -20.78 7.86
N ALA A 132 5.82 -21.94 8.33
CA ALA A 132 5.11 -22.75 9.31
C ALA A 132 4.98 -22.06 10.67
N GLU A 133 6.01 -21.36 11.15
CA GLU A 133 5.97 -20.56 12.37
C GLU A 133 5.04 -19.36 12.20
N GLY A 134 5.10 -18.66 11.06
CA GLY A 134 4.22 -17.55 10.73
C GLY A 134 2.74 -17.92 10.80
N ILE A 135 2.33 -19.01 10.14
CA ILE A 135 0.92 -19.41 10.14
C ILE A 135 0.45 -19.92 11.51
N ARG A 136 1.31 -20.61 12.25
CA ARG A 136 1.02 -21.07 13.62
C ARG A 136 0.89 -19.91 14.59
N HIS A 137 1.61 -18.81 14.36
CA HIS A 137 1.46 -17.61 15.18
C HIS A 137 0.06 -17.00 15.01
N LEU A 138 -0.48 -17.00 13.79
CA LEU A 138 -1.80 -16.44 13.48
C LEU A 138 -2.95 -17.35 13.92
N TYR A 139 -2.81 -18.67 13.75
CA TYR A 139 -3.93 -19.61 13.86
C TYR A 139 -3.71 -20.75 14.85
N GLY A 140 -2.53 -20.85 15.46
CA GLY A 140 -2.17 -21.95 16.35
C GLY A 140 -1.85 -23.26 15.62
N VAL A 141 -1.41 -24.25 16.40
CA VAL A 141 -1.15 -25.62 15.93
C VAL A 141 -2.40 -26.49 16.04
N LYS A 142 -2.48 -27.53 15.21
CA LYS A 142 -3.54 -28.53 15.23
C LYS A 142 -3.48 -29.34 16.54
N ASP A 143 -4.47 -29.24 17.43
CA ASP A 143 -4.55 -30.07 18.66
C ASP A 143 -5.10 -31.47 18.31
N PRO A 144 -4.34 -32.56 18.54
CA PRO A 144 -4.82 -33.92 18.28
C PRO A 144 -6.04 -34.35 19.12
N ARG A 145 -6.37 -33.63 20.21
CA ARG A 145 -7.39 -34.03 21.19
C ARG A 145 -8.80 -33.50 20.90
N ASN A 146 -8.97 -32.61 19.92
CA ASN A 146 -10.26 -32.00 19.55
C ASN A 146 -10.65 -32.32 18.10
N GLN A 147 -10.62 -33.60 17.71
CA GLN A 147 -11.21 -34.03 16.45
C GLN A 147 -12.71 -34.33 16.61
N PRO A 148 -13.61 -33.72 15.82
CA PRO A 148 -14.77 -34.45 15.33
C PRO A 148 -14.26 -35.51 14.36
N THR A 149 -14.36 -36.78 14.73
CA THR A 149 -14.16 -37.90 13.82
C THR A 149 -15.13 -37.77 12.65
N MET A 150 -14.61 -37.51 11.44
CA MET A 150 -15.33 -37.74 10.19
C MET A 150 -14.86 -39.07 9.59
N PRO A 151 -15.79 -39.91 9.11
CA PRO A 151 -15.53 -41.32 8.87
C PRO A 151 -14.67 -41.55 7.64
N THR A 152 -13.79 -42.54 7.76
CA THR A 152 -12.94 -43.09 6.69
C THR A 152 -13.79 -43.55 5.51
N MET A 153 -13.69 -42.86 4.36
CA MET A 153 -14.22 -43.38 3.09
C MET A 153 -13.30 -44.49 2.59
N SER A 154 -13.79 -45.71 2.77
CA SER A 154 -13.23 -46.94 2.23
C SER A 154 -13.25 -46.91 0.70
N THR A 155 -12.13 -47.34 0.12
CA THR A 155 -11.88 -47.54 -1.30
C THR A 155 -12.91 -48.47 -1.94
N ILE A 156 -13.66 -47.99 -2.94
CA ILE A 156 -14.32 -48.87 -3.90
C ILE A 156 -13.85 -48.52 -5.32
N LYS A 157 -13.28 -49.53 -5.98
CA LYS A 157 -12.87 -49.56 -7.38
C LYS A 157 -14.07 -49.74 -8.33
N THR A 158 -13.81 -49.40 -9.60
CA THR A 158 -14.51 -49.81 -10.85
C THR A 158 -15.77 -48.97 -11.19
N THR A 159 -16.09 -48.51 -12.41
CA THR A 159 -15.72 -48.90 -13.80
C THR A 159 -16.05 -47.73 -14.76
N ALA A 160 -15.47 -47.72 -15.96
CA ALA A 160 -15.67 -46.75 -17.04
C ALA A 160 -17.08 -46.75 -17.69
N MET A 161 -17.47 -45.62 -18.32
CA MET A 161 -18.08 -45.55 -19.68
C MET A 161 -18.37 -44.10 -20.17
N THR A 162 -17.74 -43.76 -21.31
CA THR A 162 -18.27 -43.20 -22.59
C THR A 162 -19.10 -41.88 -22.67
N THR A 163 -18.43 -40.85 -23.23
CA THR A 163 -18.76 -39.94 -24.38
C THR A 163 -20.09 -39.16 -24.50
N SER A 164 -20.00 -37.82 -24.62
CA SER A 164 -20.54 -37.00 -25.74
C SER A 164 -20.07 -35.52 -25.69
N GLN A 165 -19.97 -34.91 -26.88
CA GLN A 165 -19.25 -33.68 -27.28
C GLN A 165 -20.01 -32.33 -27.09
N SER A 166 -19.21 -31.23 -27.07
CA SER A 166 -19.44 -29.83 -27.56
C SER A 166 -20.57 -29.01 -26.88
N THR A 167 -20.42 -27.72 -26.51
CA THR A 167 -19.94 -26.54 -27.25
C THR A 167 -19.42 -25.41 -26.33
N ALA A 168 -18.62 -24.51 -26.90
CA ALA A 168 -17.93 -23.37 -26.29
C ALA A 168 -18.80 -22.25 -25.69
N ALA A 169 -18.34 -21.68 -24.58
CA ALA A 169 -18.24 -20.24 -24.30
C ALA A 169 -17.36 -20.06 -23.05
N GLY A 170 -16.31 -19.25 -23.13
CA GLY A 170 -15.37 -19.02 -22.03
C GLY A 170 -16.01 -18.14 -20.95
N GLU A 171 -16.31 -18.74 -19.80
CA GLU A 171 -16.58 -18.05 -18.54
C GLU A 171 -15.49 -18.47 -17.54
N THR A 172 -14.83 -17.46 -16.97
CA THR A 172 -13.79 -17.57 -15.95
C THR A 172 -14.26 -18.44 -14.79
N GLU A 173 -13.55 -19.54 -14.56
CA GLU A 173 -13.86 -20.52 -13.51
C GLU A 173 -13.41 -19.97 -12.14
N VAL A 174 -14.32 -19.32 -11.43
CA VAL A 174 -14.11 -18.87 -10.04
C VAL A 174 -14.20 -20.08 -9.11
N ILE A 175 -13.13 -20.36 -8.34
CA ILE A 175 -13.04 -21.50 -7.42
C ILE A 175 -13.14 -20.98 -5.97
N PRO A 176 -14.26 -21.22 -5.24
CA PRO A 176 -14.49 -20.63 -3.92
C PRO A 176 -14.07 -21.54 -2.75
N TRP A 177 -13.50 -20.96 -1.69
CA TRP A 177 -13.04 -21.66 -0.47
C TRP A 177 -13.49 -20.98 0.83
N LYS A 178 -13.87 -21.78 1.85
CA LYS A 178 -14.20 -21.30 3.20
C LYS A 178 -13.16 -21.70 4.24
N THR A 179 -12.90 -20.80 5.19
CA THR A 179 -11.98 -20.96 6.33
C THR A 179 -12.76 -21.15 7.63
N THR A 180 -12.21 -21.90 8.59
CA THR A 180 -12.89 -22.22 9.85
C THR A 180 -12.60 -21.26 11.01
N LEU A 181 -11.60 -20.39 10.91
CA LEU A 181 -11.18 -19.48 11.99
C LEU A 181 -10.89 -18.06 11.47
N LYS A 182 -11.47 -17.05 12.11
CA LYS A 182 -11.09 -15.64 11.92
C LYS A 182 -9.82 -15.33 12.73
N PRO A 183 -8.91 -14.46 12.24
CA PRO A 183 -7.69 -14.10 12.98
C PRO A 183 -8.01 -13.58 14.38
N ARG A 184 -7.33 -14.10 15.41
CA ARG A 184 -7.55 -13.69 16.80
C ARG A 184 -6.69 -12.46 17.13
N MET A 185 -7.30 -11.28 17.28
CA MET A 185 -6.63 -10.13 17.91
C MET A 185 -6.52 -10.38 19.42
N ILE A 186 -5.30 -10.59 19.94
CA ILE A 186 -5.05 -10.74 21.39
C ILE A 186 -4.58 -9.39 21.97
N PRO A 187 -5.12 -8.94 23.13
CA PRO A 187 -4.60 -7.79 23.85
C PRO A 187 -3.26 -8.12 24.53
N ILE A 188 -2.23 -7.32 24.25
CA ILE A 188 -0.87 -7.51 24.76
C ILE A 188 -0.77 -6.94 26.18
N HIS A 189 -0.26 -7.73 27.13
CA HIS A 189 0.19 -7.27 28.45
C HIS A 189 1.69 -6.91 28.44
N PRO A 190 2.12 -5.96 29.27
CA PRO A 190 3.25 -5.09 28.95
C PRO A 190 4.60 -5.71 29.31
N THR A 191 5.48 -5.81 28.31
CA THR A 191 6.93 -5.78 28.50
C THR A 191 7.50 -4.74 27.54
N THR A 192 7.75 -3.55 28.11
CA THR A 192 8.62 -2.43 27.69
C THR A 192 9.23 -2.45 26.27
N SER A 193 8.43 -2.10 25.27
CA SER A 193 8.59 -0.97 24.32
C SER A 193 7.79 -1.25 23.05
N VAL A 194 6.49 -0.95 23.11
CA VAL A 194 5.57 -1.08 21.97
C VAL A 194 6.04 -0.15 20.84
N PRO A 195 6.21 -0.61 19.60
CA PRO A 195 6.40 0.27 18.46
C PRO A 195 5.22 1.25 18.41
N HIS A 196 5.49 2.55 18.58
CA HIS A 196 4.45 3.57 18.62
C HIS A 196 3.81 3.70 17.23
N VAL A 197 2.68 3.02 17.02
CA VAL A 197 1.86 3.17 15.82
C VAL A 197 1.29 4.59 15.82
N PRO A 198 1.54 5.42 14.79
CA PRO A 198 1.06 6.79 14.75
C PRO A 198 -0.47 6.86 14.62
N ASP A 199 -1.07 7.90 15.20
CA ASP A 199 -2.50 8.21 15.05
C ASP A 199 -2.67 9.26 13.95
N ILE A 200 -3.34 8.90 12.85
CA ILE A 200 -3.55 9.80 11.70
C ILE A 200 -4.38 11.03 12.08
N CYS A 201 -5.24 10.94 13.10
CA CYS A 201 -6.10 12.03 13.53
C CYS A 201 -5.37 13.11 14.32
N ASN A 202 -4.31 12.71 15.04
CA ASN A 202 -3.63 13.59 15.99
C ASN A 202 -2.15 13.80 15.68
N SER A 203 -1.64 13.31 14.55
CA SER A 203 -0.25 13.50 14.12
C SER A 203 -0.11 14.48 12.96
N SER A 204 1.10 15.02 12.76
CA SER A 204 1.47 15.56 11.46
C SER A 204 1.77 14.43 10.50
N ILE A 205 1.78 14.72 9.20
CA ILE A 205 2.19 13.78 8.17
C ILE A 205 3.65 14.05 7.77
N ASP A 206 4.35 13.04 7.27
CA ASP A 206 5.71 13.20 6.75
C ASP A 206 5.73 13.29 5.22
N ALA A 207 4.78 12.66 4.54
CA ALA A 207 4.59 12.81 3.09
C ALA A 207 3.15 12.45 2.71
N ILE A 208 2.64 13.02 1.61
CA ILE A 208 1.34 12.69 1.04
C ILE A 208 1.41 12.80 -0.47
N SER A 209 0.75 11.91 -1.18
CA SER A 209 0.58 12.02 -2.63
C SER A 209 -0.63 11.27 -3.13
N VAL A 210 -1.10 11.63 -4.32
CA VAL A 210 -2.02 10.76 -5.08
C VAL A 210 -1.15 9.82 -5.92
N ILE A 211 -1.36 8.52 -5.75
CA ILE A 211 -0.74 7.47 -6.55
C ILE A 211 -1.86 6.62 -7.10
N ARG A 212 -1.95 6.49 -8.42
CA ARG A 212 -2.94 5.62 -9.10
C ARG A 212 -4.37 5.84 -8.59
N ARG A 213 -4.76 7.12 -8.42
CA ARG A 213 -6.08 7.57 -7.93
C ARG A 213 -6.39 7.27 -6.46
N GLU A 214 -5.39 6.98 -5.65
CA GLU A 214 -5.54 6.83 -4.21
C GLU A 214 -4.60 7.76 -3.47
N VAL A 215 -5.00 8.18 -2.27
CA VAL A 215 -4.16 9.03 -1.43
C VAL A 215 -3.34 8.15 -0.51
N PHE A 216 -2.02 8.27 -0.62
CA PHE A 216 -1.08 7.66 0.30
C PHE A 216 -0.57 8.71 1.27
N VAL A 217 -0.66 8.42 2.57
CA VAL A 217 -0.24 9.33 3.65
C VAL A 217 0.81 8.61 4.48
N PHE A 218 2.00 9.16 4.62
CA PHE A 218 3.11 8.53 5.34
C PHE A 218 3.36 9.23 6.68
N LYS A 219 3.67 8.43 7.71
CA LYS A 219 4.15 8.90 9.01
C LYS A 219 5.08 7.89 9.66
N GLY A 220 6.33 8.30 9.91
CA GLY A 220 7.37 7.44 10.44
C GLY A 220 7.52 6.20 9.56
N LYS A 221 7.50 5.02 10.17
CA LYS A 221 7.59 3.74 9.46
C LYS A 221 6.25 3.23 8.91
N HIS A 222 5.19 4.04 8.93
CA HIS A 222 3.85 3.61 8.57
C HIS A 222 3.23 4.49 7.49
N PHE A 223 2.22 3.97 6.81
CA PHE A 223 1.38 4.76 5.92
C PHE A 223 -0.09 4.33 5.98
N TRP A 224 -0.96 5.18 5.45
CA TRP A 224 -2.39 4.93 5.24
C TRP A 224 -2.74 5.10 3.78
N ARG A 225 -3.79 4.40 3.34
CA ARG A 225 -4.44 4.61 2.04
C ARG A 225 -5.86 5.10 2.20
N LEU A 226 -6.21 6.13 1.44
CA LEU A 226 -7.55 6.66 1.33
C LEU A 226 -8.01 6.62 -0.12
N ASP A 227 -9.31 6.43 -0.32
CA ASP A 227 -9.93 6.61 -1.62
C ASP A 227 -10.07 8.11 -1.99
N THR A 228 -10.54 8.40 -3.20
CA THR A 228 -10.83 9.76 -3.66
C THR A 228 -11.93 10.46 -2.86
N ASN A 229 -12.75 9.71 -2.11
CA ASN A 229 -13.77 10.25 -1.21
C ASN A 229 -13.22 10.53 0.19
N ARG A 230 -11.89 10.43 0.39
CA ARG A 230 -11.19 10.61 1.68
C ARG A 230 -11.67 9.62 2.73
N THR A 231 -12.04 8.42 2.31
CA THR A 231 -12.40 7.30 3.20
C THR A 231 -11.17 6.46 3.43
N LEU A 232 -10.82 6.27 4.71
CA LEU A 232 -9.70 5.44 5.09
C LEU A 232 -10.01 3.97 4.80
N ARG A 233 -9.11 3.29 4.09
CA ARG A 233 -9.25 1.85 3.83
C ARG A 233 -9.05 1.04 5.10
N ALA A 234 -9.72 -0.12 5.18
CA ALA A 234 -9.54 -1.07 6.26
C ALA A 234 -8.10 -1.61 6.28
N GLY A 235 -7.60 -1.96 7.47
CA GLY A 235 -6.28 -2.57 7.64
C GLY A 235 -5.10 -1.58 7.76
N TYR A 236 -5.35 -0.27 7.83
CA TYR A 236 -4.31 0.76 8.00
C TYR A 236 -4.28 1.32 9.44
N PRO A 237 -3.13 1.83 9.92
CA PRO A 237 -1.84 1.95 9.23
C PRO A 237 -1.14 0.61 8.98
N VAL A 238 -0.30 0.57 7.94
CA VAL A 238 0.61 -0.56 7.69
C VAL A 238 2.05 -0.07 7.64
N SER A 239 3.00 -0.94 7.95
CA SER A 239 4.43 -0.66 7.79
C SER A 239 4.76 -0.37 6.32
N ILE A 240 5.64 0.60 6.07
CA ILE A 240 6.10 0.96 4.73
C ILE A 240 6.65 -0.28 4.01
N ASN A 241 7.56 -1.00 4.65
CA ASN A 241 8.24 -2.18 4.08
C ASN A 241 7.29 -3.38 3.87
N ARG A 242 6.04 -3.31 4.35
CA ARG A 242 5.02 -4.34 4.07
C ARG A 242 4.46 -4.22 2.66
N PHE A 243 4.47 -3.01 2.09
CA PHE A 243 3.92 -2.72 0.77
C PHE A 243 4.98 -2.25 -0.21
N TRP A 244 5.85 -1.33 0.19
CA TRP A 244 6.93 -0.81 -0.61
C TRP A 244 8.17 -1.66 -0.40
N TYR A 245 8.41 -2.57 -1.33
CA TYR A 245 9.47 -3.54 -1.24
C TYR A 245 10.83 -2.90 -1.52
N ASP A 246 11.90 -3.60 -1.14
CA ASP A 246 13.30 -3.21 -1.41
C ASP A 246 13.77 -1.90 -0.73
N LEU A 247 12.89 -1.21 0.02
CA LEU A 247 13.32 -0.17 0.95
C LEU A 247 14.12 -0.78 2.11
N PRO A 248 15.19 -0.11 2.56
CA PRO A 248 15.95 -0.54 3.73
C PRO A 248 15.05 -0.74 4.96
N SER A 249 15.25 -1.80 5.73
CA SER A 249 14.45 -2.12 6.92
C SER A 249 14.62 -1.10 8.05
N ASP A 250 15.75 -0.40 8.05
CA ASP A 250 16.11 0.67 8.98
C ASP A 250 15.58 2.05 8.54
N ILE A 251 14.93 2.16 7.38
CA ILE A 251 14.34 3.43 6.92
C ILE A 251 13.44 4.02 8.00
N LYS A 252 13.66 5.30 8.30
CA LYS A 252 12.98 5.98 9.42
C LYS A 252 11.62 6.53 9.00
N ARG A 253 11.56 7.10 7.79
CA ARG A 253 10.37 7.70 7.16
C ARG A 253 10.63 8.00 5.69
N ILE A 254 9.56 8.30 4.97
CA ILE A 254 9.60 8.94 3.66
C ILE A 254 9.44 10.44 3.88
N ASP A 255 10.35 11.26 3.35
CA ASP A 255 10.29 12.72 3.48
C ASP A 255 9.43 13.38 2.39
N ALA A 256 9.37 12.79 1.18
CA ALA A 256 8.51 13.25 0.11
C ALA A 256 8.27 12.12 -0.91
N LEU A 257 7.18 12.19 -1.67
CA LEU A 257 6.96 11.31 -2.81
C LEU A 257 6.00 11.91 -3.84
N TYR A 258 6.14 11.48 -5.09
CA TYR A 258 5.17 11.79 -6.15
C TYR A 258 5.12 10.69 -7.22
N GLU A 259 3.99 10.59 -7.91
CA GLU A 259 3.84 9.77 -9.12
C GLU A 259 4.30 10.58 -10.32
N ARG A 260 5.29 10.07 -11.05
CA ARG A 260 5.89 10.73 -12.21
C ARG A 260 4.94 10.65 -13.41
N PRO A 261 4.65 11.78 -14.08
CA PRO A 261 3.64 11.80 -15.14
C PRO A 261 4.08 11.13 -16.44
N THR A 262 5.38 10.94 -16.67
CA THR A 262 5.91 10.40 -17.92
C THR A 262 5.70 8.89 -18.06
N ASP A 263 5.82 8.13 -16.96
CA ASP A 263 5.76 6.67 -16.98
C ASP A 263 5.05 6.05 -15.77
N THR A 264 4.36 6.86 -14.95
CA THR A 264 3.62 6.42 -13.75
C THR A 264 4.45 5.74 -12.66
N LYS A 265 5.79 5.80 -12.78
CA LYS A 265 6.69 5.36 -11.72
C LYS A 265 6.62 6.32 -10.55
N ILE A 266 6.96 5.84 -9.36
CA ILE A 266 6.76 6.60 -8.13
C ILE A 266 8.12 6.92 -7.53
N VAL A 267 8.37 8.20 -7.30
CA VAL A 267 9.65 8.67 -6.76
C VAL A 267 9.49 8.88 -5.27
N PHE A 268 10.35 8.24 -4.49
CA PHE A 268 10.40 8.36 -3.03
C PHE A 268 11.68 9.08 -2.62
N PHE A 269 11.58 10.04 -1.70
CA PHE A 269 12.72 10.75 -1.14
C PHE A 269 12.87 10.42 0.35
N SER A 270 14.10 10.16 0.79
CA SER A 270 14.44 10.00 2.21
C SER A 270 15.88 10.45 2.45
N GLY A 271 16.07 11.47 3.27
CA GLY A 271 17.36 12.13 3.47
C GLY A 271 17.97 12.60 2.15
N LYS A 272 19.25 12.27 1.93
CA LYS A 272 20.02 12.62 0.72
C LYS A 272 19.84 11.64 -0.44
N GLN A 273 18.85 10.75 -0.37
CA GLN A 273 18.64 9.71 -1.37
C GLN A 273 17.21 9.72 -1.91
N TYR A 274 17.06 9.20 -3.12
CA TYR A 274 15.78 8.93 -3.71
C TYR A 274 15.74 7.54 -4.37
N TRP A 275 14.55 6.97 -4.44
CA TRP A 275 14.23 5.68 -5.03
C TRP A 275 13.20 5.89 -6.13
N LEU A 276 13.33 5.14 -7.22
CA LEU A 276 12.31 5.06 -8.26
C LEU A 276 11.61 3.72 -8.15
N PHE A 277 10.29 3.73 -8.09
CA PHE A 277 9.46 2.54 -7.98
C PHE A 277 8.72 2.26 -9.28
N SER A 278 8.74 0.99 -9.70
CA SER A 278 7.74 0.45 -10.61
C SER A 278 6.75 -0.39 -9.79
N ALA A 279 5.48 0.02 -9.80
CA ALA A 279 4.45 -0.49 -8.89
C ALA A 279 4.89 -0.39 -7.41
N ASN A 280 5.38 -1.48 -6.82
CA ASN A 280 5.80 -1.56 -5.42
C ASN A 280 7.23 -2.08 -5.22
N ARG A 281 8.02 -2.19 -6.31
CA ARG A 281 9.44 -2.59 -6.30
C ARG A 281 10.34 -1.42 -6.67
N VAL A 282 11.54 -1.41 -6.11
CA VAL A 282 12.58 -0.42 -6.48
C VAL A 282 13.20 -0.81 -7.82
N GLU A 283 13.32 0.16 -8.73
CA GLU A 283 14.00 -0.03 -10.00
C GLU A 283 15.51 -0.29 -9.81
N PRO A 284 16.14 -1.11 -10.68
CA PRO A 284 17.57 -1.33 -10.63
C PRO A 284 18.39 -0.04 -10.68
N GLY A 285 19.43 0.04 -9.85
CA GLY A 285 20.32 1.21 -9.78
C GLY A 285 19.84 2.33 -8.87
N TYR A 286 18.86 2.05 -8.00
CA TYR A 286 18.42 2.91 -6.89
C TYR A 286 18.73 2.25 -5.53
N PRO A 287 18.88 3.03 -4.44
CA PRO A 287 18.76 4.49 -4.38
C PRO A 287 19.88 5.24 -5.10
N ARG A 288 19.57 6.48 -5.48
CA ARG A 288 20.53 7.45 -6.02
C ARG A 288 20.61 8.69 -5.14
N PRO A 289 21.74 9.42 -5.12
CA PRO A 289 21.87 10.65 -4.35
C PRO A 289 21.05 11.78 -4.98
N LEU A 290 20.60 12.75 -4.18
CA LEU A 290 19.87 13.93 -4.70
C LEU A 290 20.66 14.71 -5.75
N THR A 291 21.99 14.67 -5.70
CA THR A 291 22.88 15.31 -6.68
C THR A 291 22.70 14.78 -8.10
N ASP A 292 22.21 13.54 -8.28
CA ASP A 292 21.91 12.97 -9.59
C ASP A 292 20.72 13.68 -10.27
N LEU A 293 19.89 14.40 -9.49
CA LEU A 293 18.83 15.27 -9.99
C LEU A 293 19.31 16.72 -10.20
N GLY A 294 20.61 17.01 -10.07
CA GLY A 294 21.17 18.36 -10.14
C GLY A 294 20.94 19.20 -8.87
N LEU A 295 20.53 18.59 -7.75
CA LEU A 295 20.34 19.31 -6.49
C LEU A 295 21.69 19.58 -5.78
N PRO A 296 21.79 20.65 -4.96
CA PRO A 296 23.01 20.98 -4.22
C PRO A 296 23.46 19.84 -3.28
N TYR A 297 24.78 19.63 -3.16
CA TYR A 297 25.38 18.58 -2.32
C TYR A 297 25.12 18.77 -0.82
N ASP A 298 24.98 20.02 -0.37
CA ASP A 298 24.68 20.41 1.00
C ASP A 298 23.18 20.30 1.34
N LEU A 299 22.32 19.96 0.37
CA LEU A 299 20.91 19.74 0.61
C LEU A 299 20.70 18.43 1.39
N GLU A 300 20.13 18.53 2.59
CA GLU A 300 19.97 17.40 3.50
C GLU A 300 18.77 16.50 3.18
N LYS A 301 17.68 17.08 2.65
CA LYS A 301 16.48 16.36 2.24
C LYS A 301 15.52 17.22 1.41
N ILE A 302 14.56 16.55 0.78
CA ILE A 302 13.35 17.15 0.21
C ILE A 302 12.23 17.08 1.24
N ASP A 303 11.58 18.21 1.52
CA ASP A 303 10.46 18.34 2.46
C ASP A 303 9.11 18.01 1.81
N ALA A 304 8.95 18.25 0.50
CA ALA A 304 7.76 17.89 -0.25
C ALA A 304 8.08 17.77 -1.73
N ALA A 305 7.32 16.95 -2.45
CA ALA A 305 7.42 16.80 -3.90
C ALA A 305 6.02 16.65 -4.47
N MET A 306 5.74 17.29 -5.61
CA MET A 306 4.44 17.16 -6.28
C MET A 306 4.56 17.47 -7.77
N VAL A 307 3.67 16.88 -8.56
CA VAL A 307 3.35 17.36 -9.91
C VAL A 307 2.35 18.50 -9.77
N TRP A 308 2.70 19.69 -10.25
CA TRP A 308 1.84 20.86 -10.14
C TRP A 308 0.88 20.95 -11.32
N GLY A 309 -0.41 20.73 -11.12
CA GLY A 309 -1.35 20.65 -12.25
C GLY A 309 -1.66 21.95 -12.97
N HIS A 310 -1.11 23.10 -12.56
CA HIS A 310 -1.18 24.31 -13.39
C HIS A 310 -0.37 24.16 -14.69
N ASN A 311 0.79 23.48 -14.64
CA ASN A 311 1.65 23.29 -15.80
C ASN A 311 2.15 21.84 -16.00
N GLY A 312 1.75 20.90 -15.14
CA GLY A 312 2.13 19.50 -15.21
C GLY A 312 3.61 19.22 -14.89
N LYS A 313 4.36 20.21 -14.39
CA LYS A 313 5.79 20.04 -14.04
C LYS A 313 5.95 19.62 -12.59
N THR A 314 7.05 18.94 -12.30
CA THR A 314 7.37 18.46 -10.95
C THR A 314 8.10 19.53 -10.16
N TYR A 315 7.71 19.72 -8.90
CA TYR A 315 8.28 20.68 -7.99
C TYR A 315 8.76 19.99 -6.71
N LEU A 316 10.00 20.28 -6.33
CA LEU A 316 10.65 19.78 -5.12
C LEU A 316 10.83 20.95 -4.15
N PHE A 317 10.52 20.75 -2.87
CA PHE A 317 10.55 21.80 -1.85
C PHE A 317 11.53 21.42 -0.75
N SER A 318 12.32 22.38 -0.27
CA SER A 318 13.15 22.20 0.92
C SER A 318 13.37 23.51 1.65
N GLY A 319 12.96 23.55 2.91
CA GLY A 319 13.08 24.71 3.78
C GLY A 319 12.39 25.96 3.24
N LYS A 320 13.19 26.92 2.76
CA LYS A 320 12.73 28.21 2.22
C LYS A 320 12.82 28.29 0.69
N GLU A 321 13.17 27.19 0.04
CA GLU A 321 13.48 27.12 -1.38
C GLU A 321 12.70 25.99 -2.06
N TYR A 322 12.61 26.09 -3.37
CA TYR A 322 12.02 25.06 -4.21
C TYR A 322 12.74 24.99 -5.55
N TRP A 323 12.65 23.84 -6.20
CA TRP A 323 13.19 23.52 -7.51
C TRP A 323 12.06 23.04 -8.42
N LYS A 324 12.20 23.28 -9.72
CA LYS A 324 11.38 22.63 -10.74
C LYS A 324 12.26 21.59 -11.44
N LEU A 325 11.77 20.36 -11.50
CA LEU A 325 12.44 19.25 -12.14
C LEU A 325 11.98 19.15 -13.60
N ASP A 326 12.93 19.02 -14.51
CA ASP A 326 12.65 18.58 -15.87
C ASP A 326 12.67 17.05 -15.90
N GLU A 327 11.51 16.45 -16.16
CA GLU A 327 11.35 15.00 -16.19
C GLU A 327 11.94 14.37 -17.46
N GLU A 328 12.18 15.14 -18.51
CA GLU A 328 12.82 14.66 -19.75
C GLU A 328 14.33 14.55 -19.55
N ASP A 329 14.95 15.59 -18.98
CA ASP A 329 16.39 15.63 -18.69
C ASP A 329 16.76 14.90 -17.38
N GLY A 330 15.78 14.65 -16.51
CA GLY A 330 15.97 14.05 -15.19
C GLY A 330 16.69 14.96 -14.18
N ASN A 331 16.81 16.26 -14.47
CA ASN A 331 17.55 17.24 -13.66
C ASN A 331 16.70 18.46 -13.32
N VAL A 332 17.03 19.13 -12.23
CA VAL A 332 16.42 20.43 -11.90
C VAL A 332 16.86 21.48 -12.91
N GLU A 333 15.94 22.36 -13.27
CA GLU A 333 16.24 23.44 -14.21
C GLU A 333 17.28 24.41 -13.66
N LEU A 334 18.15 24.92 -14.54
CA LEU A 334 19.31 25.77 -14.19
C LEU A 334 18.95 27.06 -13.44
N ASP A 335 17.73 27.57 -13.60
CA ASP A 335 17.23 28.81 -12.98
C ASP A 335 16.78 28.63 -11.51
N TYR A 336 17.08 27.50 -10.89
CA TYR A 336 16.68 27.12 -9.53
C TYR A 336 17.90 26.92 -8.61
N PRO A 337 17.75 27.09 -7.27
CA PRO A 337 16.51 27.26 -6.50
C PRO A 337 15.81 28.60 -6.65
N ARG A 338 14.50 28.61 -6.38
CA ARG A 338 13.69 29.82 -6.18
C ARG A 338 13.14 29.87 -4.76
N LYS A 339 12.87 31.08 -4.28
CA LYS A 339 12.34 31.31 -2.92
C LYS A 339 10.88 30.89 -2.81
N MET A 340 10.55 30.20 -1.72
CA MET A 340 9.19 29.79 -1.37
C MET A 340 8.18 30.93 -1.30
N SER A 341 8.62 32.19 -1.18
CA SER A 341 7.76 33.38 -1.23
C SER A 341 6.93 33.51 -2.53
N ALA A 342 7.32 32.82 -3.61
CA ALA A 342 6.51 32.72 -4.82
C ALA A 342 5.15 32.03 -4.56
N TRP A 343 5.11 31.10 -3.60
CA TRP A 343 3.91 30.39 -3.14
C TRP A 343 3.22 31.21 -2.05
N ARG A 344 2.58 32.31 -2.45
CA ARG A 344 2.10 33.35 -1.53
C ARG A 344 1.15 32.79 -0.46
N GLY A 345 1.51 32.98 0.81
CA GLY A 345 0.72 32.55 1.96
C GLY A 345 1.05 31.14 2.47
N VAL A 346 1.86 30.38 1.76
CA VAL A 346 2.35 29.06 2.23
C VAL A 346 3.46 29.29 3.25
N PRO A 347 3.44 28.62 4.42
CA PRO A 347 4.55 28.70 5.37
C PRO A 347 5.82 28.02 4.82
N PHE A 348 6.99 28.45 5.27
CA PHE A 348 8.24 27.74 4.99
C PHE A 348 8.37 26.46 5.82
N ASN A 349 9.29 25.57 5.45
CA ASN A 349 9.54 24.28 6.12
C ASN A 349 8.22 23.51 6.26
N ILE A 350 7.59 23.25 5.11
CA ILE A 350 6.39 22.41 5.02
C ILE A 350 6.75 20.95 5.30
N ASP A 351 5.76 20.16 5.67
CA ASP A 351 5.94 18.71 5.88
C ASP A 351 5.57 17.90 4.63
N ALA A 352 4.63 18.39 3.82
CA ALA A 352 4.23 17.71 2.58
C ALA A 352 3.44 18.66 1.67
N ALA A 353 3.31 18.31 0.39
CA ALA A 353 2.45 19.00 -0.55
C ALA A 353 1.97 18.04 -1.62
N PHE A 354 0.72 18.21 -2.08
CA PHE A 354 0.21 17.49 -3.23
C PHE A 354 -0.95 18.25 -3.87
N GLN A 355 -1.21 17.98 -5.15
CA GLN A 355 -2.41 18.46 -5.80
C GLN A 355 -3.56 17.49 -5.60
N TRP A 356 -4.73 18.04 -5.25
CA TRP A 356 -5.96 17.25 -5.15
C TRP A 356 -6.75 17.25 -6.45
N ILE A 357 -7.67 16.30 -6.57
CA ILE A 357 -8.57 16.14 -7.72
C ILE A 357 -9.47 17.37 -7.98
N ASP A 358 -9.57 18.30 -7.02
CA ASP A 358 -10.29 19.57 -7.20
C ASP A 358 -9.45 20.65 -7.93
N GLY A 359 -8.24 20.28 -8.40
CA GLY A 359 -7.32 21.14 -9.12
C GLY A 359 -6.56 22.14 -8.24
N ASN A 360 -6.74 22.10 -6.92
CA ASN A 360 -5.99 22.95 -5.98
C ASN A 360 -4.85 22.16 -5.34
N THR A 361 -3.78 22.88 -5.02
CA THR A 361 -2.64 22.36 -4.29
C THR A 361 -2.84 22.52 -2.79
N TYR A 362 -2.46 21.52 -2.02
CA TYR A 362 -2.58 21.52 -0.57
C TYR A 362 -1.20 21.35 0.06
N PHE A 363 -0.80 22.33 0.86
CA PHE A 363 0.46 22.31 1.61
C PHE A 363 0.20 21.97 3.06
N PHE A 364 1.03 21.12 3.66
CA PHE A 364 0.85 20.60 5.02
C PHE A 364 1.98 21.06 5.91
N LYS A 365 1.65 21.40 7.16
CA LYS A 365 2.64 21.69 8.20
C LYS A 365 2.04 21.49 9.58
N GLY A 366 2.67 20.65 10.39
CA GLY A 366 2.12 20.17 11.65
C GLY A 366 0.78 19.49 11.44
N LYS A 367 -0.23 19.88 12.23
CA LYS A 367 -1.60 19.35 12.14
C LYS A 367 -2.52 20.18 11.24
N ARG A 368 -1.95 21.05 10.42
CA ARG A 368 -2.68 22.03 9.61
C ARG A 368 -2.32 21.90 8.14
N PHE A 369 -3.22 22.39 7.28
CA PHE A 369 -2.96 22.54 5.86
C PHE A 369 -3.41 23.92 5.34
N TRP A 370 -2.82 24.30 4.21
CA TRP A 370 -3.05 25.53 3.46
C TRP A 370 -3.53 25.13 2.07
N LYS A 371 -4.80 25.44 1.75
CA LYS A 371 -5.35 25.28 0.40
C LYS A 371 -4.81 26.40 -0.47
N PHE A 372 -3.94 26.07 -1.42
CA PHE A 372 -3.40 26.97 -2.41
C PHE A 372 -4.28 26.97 -3.65
N ILE A 373 -4.74 28.15 -4.06
CA ILE A 373 -5.55 28.32 -5.26
C ILE A 373 -4.58 28.56 -6.42
N ASP A 374 -4.26 27.50 -7.16
CA ASP A 374 -3.24 27.46 -8.22
C ASP A 374 -3.42 28.59 -9.22
N ALA A 375 -4.65 28.77 -9.73
CA ALA A 375 -5.01 29.83 -10.68
C ALA A 375 -4.79 31.25 -10.15
N LYS A 376 -4.69 31.44 -8.82
CA LYS A 376 -4.47 32.75 -8.17
C LYS A 376 -3.07 32.89 -7.59
N MET A 377 -2.24 31.84 -7.65
CA MET A 377 -0.91 31.76 -7.03
C MET A 377 -0.88 32.26 -5.58
N ARG A 378 -1.86 31.85 -4.77
CA ARG A 378 -1.94 32.18 -3.34
C ARG A 378 -2.79 31.21 -2.54
N VAL A 379 -2.51 31.11 -1.25
CA VAL A 379 -3.39 30.41 -0.30
C VAL A 379 -4.74 31.11 -0.19
N ASP A 380 -5.79 30.30 -0.07
CA ASP A 380 -7.11 30.74 0.35
C ASP A 380 -7.06 31.32 1.79
N LYS A 381 -8.06 32.09 2.19
CA LYS A 381 -8.02 32.81 3.48
C LYS A 381 -8.05 31.89 4.71
N ALA A 382 -8.48 30.64 4.57
CA ALA A 382 -8.69 29.73 5.69
C ALA A 382 -7.57 28.68 5.81
N VAL A 383 -6.95 28.62 7.00
CA VAL A 383 -6.12 27.48 7.43
C VAL A 383 -7.03 26.47 8.11
N SER A 384 -6.86 25.19 7.81
CA SER A 384 -7.74 24.12 8.30
C SER A 384 -6.95 22.99 8.97
N GLU A 385 -7.61 22.26 9.87
CA GLU A 385 -7.02 21.09 10.52
C GLU A 385 -7.02 19.89 9.58
N THR A 386 -5.87 19.22 9.50
CA THR A 386 -5.68 18.08 8.60
C THR A 386 -6.57 16.90 9.00
N GLY A 387 -6.58 16.52 10.27
CA GLY A 387 -7.30 15.33 10.74
C GLY A 387 -8.80 15.34 10.46
N GLY A 388 -9.49 16.42 10.84
CA GLY A 388 -10.93 16.56 10.61
C GLY A 388 -11.30 16.62 9.12
N PHE A 389 -10.53 17.35 8.31
CA PHE A 389 -10.86 17.56 6.90
C PHE A 389 -10.46 16.38 6.01
N TRP A 390 -9.23 15.88 6.13
CA TRP A 390 -8.67 14.86 5.24
C TRP A 390 -8.98 13.45 5.70
N PHE A 391 -9.07 13.21 7.01
CA PHE A 391 -9.17 11.87 7.56
C PHE A 391 -10.52 11.60 8.23
N LYS A 392 -11.46 12.56 8.13
CA LYS A 392 -12.82 12.49 8.71
C LYS A 392 -12.80 12.15 10.21
N CYS A 393 -11.75 12.57 10.90
CA CYS A 393 -11.60 12.29 12.32
C CYS A 393 -12.70 13.00 13.12
N PRO A 394 -13.25 12.34 14.17
CA PRO A 394 -14.22 12.97 15.04
C PRO A 394 -13.58 14.20 15.68
N GLY A 395 -14.15 15.38 15.40
CA GLY A 395 -13.69 16.61 16.01
C GLY A 395 -13.95 16.57 17.51
N LYS A 396 -12.99 17.02 18.31
CA LYS A 396 -13.40 17.74 19.53
C LYS A 396 -14.14 18.96 19.02
N THR A 397 -15.43 19.05 19.32
CA THR A 397 -16.20 20.29 19.13
C THR A 397 -15.44 21.41 19.83
N MET A 398 -14.70 22.21 19.06
CA MET A 398 -14.34 23.54 19.51
C MET A 398 -15.67 24.28 19.62
N GLU A 399 -16.11 24.54 20.84
CA GLU A 399 -17.08 25.60 21.09
C GLU A 399 -16.67 26.79 20.24
N LYS A 400 -17.63 27.29 19.43
CA LYS A 400 -17.51 28.60 18.82
C LYS A 400 -17.18 29.55 19.97
N THR A 401 -15.94 29.97 20.07
CA THR A 401 -15.57 31.08 20.94
C THR A 401 -16.31 32.27 20.35
N ALA A 402 -17.40 32.65 21.01
CA ALA A 402 -18.07 33.90 20.77
C ALA A 402 -17.03 35.03 20.85
N PRO A 403 -17.17 36.10 20.06
CA PRO A 403 -16.25 37.23 20.16
C PRO A 403 -16.27 37.74 21.60
N VAL A 404 -15.13 37.67 22.28
CA VAL A 404 -14.92 38.32 23.56
C VAL A 404 -14.96 39.82 23.30
N THR A 405 -16.13 40.42 23.46
CA THR A 405 -16.28 41.85 23.65
C THR A 405 -15.79 42.19 25.04
N GLU A 406 -14.47 42.33 25.22
CA GLU A 406 -13.94 43.03 26.38
C GLU A 406 -13.99 44.54 26.11
N LYS A 407 -15.09 45.16 26.54
CA LYS A 407 -15.06 46.55 26.97
C LYS A 407 -14.36 46.57 28.34
N SER A 408 -13.09 46.94 28.36
CA SER A 408 -12.40 47.32 29.60
C SER A 408 -12.50 48.85 29.78
N PRO A 409 -13.01 49.33 30.92
CA PRO A 409 -13.13 50.76 31.21
C PRO A 409 -11.81 51.32 31.76
N LYS A 410 -11.62 52.63 31.58
CA LYS A 410 -10.56 53.49 32.12
C LYS A 410 -9.18 53.41 31.44
N PHE A 411 -8.99 54.27 30.45
CA PHE A 411 -7.82 55.15 30.39
C PHE A 411 -8.27 56.47 29.75
N GLU A 412 -8.79 57.36 30.58
CA GLU A 412 -9.07 58.74 30.24
C GLU A 412 -8.02 59.58 30.98
N LYS A 413 -6.94 59.92 30.29
CA LYS A 413 -6.26 61.23 30.33
C LYS A 413 -4.98 61.23 29.51
N GLU A 414 -4.79 62.38 28.88
CA GLU A 414 -3.58 62.86 28.22
C GLU A 414 -3.29 62.26 26.84
N LEU A 415 -3.88 62.89 25.81
CA LEU A 415 -3.18 63.36 24.61
C LEU A 415 -4.12 64.30 23.83
N GLU A 416 -4.49 65.42 24.46
CA GLU A 416 -4.97 66.61 23.76
C GLU A 416 -3.84 67.65 23.83
N ASN A 417 -2.82 67.43 22.99
CA ASN A 417 -1.86 68.45 22.54
C ASN A 417 -0.84 67.79 21.59
N CYS A 418 -1.20 67.68 20.32
CA CYS A 418 -0.30 67.94 19.20
C CYS A 418 -1.08 67.95 17.87
N ALA A 419 -0.89 69.04 17.13
CA ALA A 419 -1.33 69.33 15.76
C ALA A 419 -2.78 69.83 15.57
N GLN A 420 -2.88 71.16 15.60
CA GLN A 420 -3.46 72.03 14.55
C GLN A 420 -4.44 71.44 13.55
#